data_AF-A0A0C1QP27-F1
#
_entry.id   AF-A0A0C1QP27-F1
#
_cell.length_a   1.000
_cell.length_b   1.000
_cell.length_c   1.000
_cell.angle_alpha   90.00
_cell.angle_beta   90.00
_cell.angle_gamma   90.00
#
_symmetry.space_group_name_H-M   'P 1'
#
loop_
_entity.id
_entity.type
_entity.pdbx_description
1 polymer ?
#
loop_
_entity_poly.entity_id
_entity_poly.type
_entity_poly.pdbx_seq_one_letter_code
_entity_poly.pdbx_strand_id
1 'polypeptide(L)'
;MILLCVRWYSRYRLSYRNLAELMEERGLNICPSTIYRWVQHYGPEIQKKVSCFLKSTNSSWYLDETYIKVKGVLPPYNSSMNRLVNR
;
A
#
# COMPACT_ATOMS: atom_id res chain seq x y z
N MET A 1 18.11 8.47 9.32
CA MET A 1 18.32 7.02 9.10
C MET A 1 16.99 6.26 9.03
N ILE A 2 16.14 6.30 10.06
CA ILE A 2 14.84 5.61 10.07
C ILE A 2 13.91 6.01 8.91
N LEU A 3 13.73 7.31 8.69
CA LEU A 3 12.91 7.83 7.58
C LEU A 3 13.45 7.41 6.19
N LEU A 4 14.76 7.21 6.06
CA LEU A 4 15.37 6.71 4.82
C LEU A 4 14.95 5.26 4.59
N CYS A 5 15.01 4.40 5.62
CA CYS A 5 14.53 3.02 5.53
C CYS A 5 13.06 2.97 5.10
N VAL A 6 12.20 3.73 5.78
CA VAL A 6 10.76 3.74 5.50
C VAL A 6 10.46 4.28 4.09
N ARG A 7 11.20 5.32 3.66
CA ARG A 7 11.09 5.85 2.29
C ARG A 7 11.55 4.85 1.24
N TRP A 8 12.63 4.11 1.48
CA TRP A 8 13.12 3.09 0.54
C TRP A 8 12.16 1.91 0.44
N TYR A 9 11.61 1.46 1.57
CA TYR A 9 10.54 0.46 1.61
C TYR A 9 9.27 0.93 0.85
N SER A 10 8.88 2.20 1.01
CA SER A 10 7.71 2.73 0.30
C SER A 10 7.95 2.98 -1.19
N ARG A 11 9.19 3.28 -1.60
CA ARG A 11 9.53 3.59 -3.00
C ARG A 11 9.87 2.36 -3.83
N TYR A 12 10.49 1.35 -3.22
CA TYR A 12 10.94 0.13 -3.89
C TYR A 12 10.26 -1.09 -3.27
N ARG A 13 9.90 -2.09 -4.08
CA ARG A 13 9.38 -3.38 -3.58
C ARG A 13 10.49 -4.25 -2.98
N LEU A 14 11.13 -3.75 -1.93
CA LEU A 14 12.23 -4.42 -1.22
C LEU A 14 11.69 -5.21 -0.03
N SER A 15 12.30 -6.38 0.21
CA SER A 15 12.06 -7.15 1.44
C SER A 15 12.74 -6.46 2.64
N TYR A 16 12.26 -6.70 3.85
CA TYR A 16 12.89 -6.19 5.08
C TYR A 16 14.34 -6.70 5.27
N ARG A 17 14.66 -7.88 4.75
CA ARG A 17 16.02 -8.45 4.81
C ARG A 17 16.97 -7.70 3.89
N ASN A 18 16.56 -7.47 2.64
CA ASN A 18 17.36 -6.70 1.69
C ASN A 18 17.59 -5.27 2.20
N LEU A 19 16.59 -4.69 2.89
CA LEU A 19 16.74 -3.37 3.50
C LEU A 19 17.73 -3.37 4.68
N ALA A 20 17.79 -4.46 5.44
CA ALA A 20 18.78 -4.64 6.51
C ALA A 20 20.20 -4.83 5.94
N GLU A 21 20.37 -5.61 4.87
CA GLU A 21 21.64 -5.78 4.17
C GLU A 21 22.15 -4.44 3.61
N LEU A 22 21.29 -3.63 2.99
CA LEU A 22 21.64 -2.28 2.51
C LEU A 22 21.99 -1.31 3.65
N MET A 23 21.47 -1.53 4.85
CA MET A 23 21.84 -0.76 6.04
C MET A 23 23.20 -1.22 6.57
N GLU A 24 23.47 -2.52 6.53
CA GLU A 24 24.74 -3.12 6.91
C GLU A 24 25.89 -2.65 6.01
N GLU A 25 25.67 -2.56 4.69
CA GLU A 25 26.62 -1.94 3.74
C GLU A 25 26.97 -0.49 4.09
N ARG A 26 26.05 0.23 4.76
CA ARG A 26 26.27 1.60 5.24
C ARG A 26 26.88 1.64 6.66
N GLY A 27 27.26 0.50 7.22
CA GLY A 27 27.83 0.37 8.56
C GLY A 27 26.81 0.33 9.69
N LEU A 28 25.53 0.09 9.38
CA LEU A 28 24.45 0.02 10.37
C LEU A 28 23.91 -1.42 10.44
N ASN A 29 24.35 -2.17 11.44
CA ASN A 29 23.80 -3.51 11.71
C ASN A 29 22.41 -3.38 12.36
N ILE A 30 21.36 -3.60 11.57
CA ILE A 30 19.96 -3.46 12.00
C ILE A 30 19.24 -4.78 11.74
N CYS A 31 18.62 -5.34 12.77
CA CYS A 31 17.76 -6.50 12.60
C CYS A 31 16.54 -6.17 11.70
N PRO A 32 16.13 -7.05 10.78
CA PRO A 32 14.94 -6.84 9.94
C PRO A 32 13.64 -6.57 10.75
N SER A 33 13.57 -7.14 11.96
CA SER A 33 12.45 -6.91 12.89
C SER A 33 12.37 -5.46 13.39
N THR A 34 13.50 -4.77 13.54
CA THR A 34 13.55 -3.36 13.93
C THR A 34 12.96 -2.48 12.83
N ILE A 35 13.27 -2.79 11.57
CA ILE A 35 12.72 -2.10 10.40
C ILE A 35 11.20 -2.29 10.34
N TYR A 36 10.71 -3.52 10.58
CA TYR A 36 9.28 -3.79 10.65
C TYR A 36 8.58 -2.94 11.73
N ARG A 37 9.15 -2.85 12.93
CA ARG A 37 8.61 -2.02 14.03
C ARG A 37 8.58 -0.53 13.65
N TRP A 38 9.60 -0.04 12.97
CA TRP A 38 9.60 1.34 12.46
C TRP A 38 8.53 1.58 11.41
N VAL A 39 8.33 0.67 10.46
CA VAL A 39 7.26 0.80 9.45
C VAL A 39 5.88 0.79 10.09
N GLN A 40 5.65 -0.08 11.08
CA GLN A 40 4.38 -0.11 11.81
C GLN A 40 4.13 1.17 12.62
N HIS A 41 5.16 1.73 13.25
CA HIS A 41 5.03 2.92 14.06
C HIS A 41 4.90 4.20 13.22
N TYR A 42 5.80 4.39 12.25
CA TYR A 42 5.86 5.60 11.43
C TYR A 42 4.93 5.58 10.21
N GLY A 43 4.47 4.41 9.78
CA GLY A 43 3.52 4.24 8.69
C GLY A 43 2.28 5.13 8.83
N PRO A 44 1.49 5.02 9.91
CA PRO A 44 0.29 5.84 10.10
C PRO A 44 0.61 7.34 10.27
N GLU A 45 1.74 7.69 10.90
CA GLU A 45 2.13 9.10 11.07
C GLU A 45 2.49 9.77 9.75
N ILE A 46 3.25 9.07 8.89
CA ILE A 46 3.60 9.53 7.56
C ILE A 46 2.35 9.58 6.69
N GLN A 47 1.50 8.55 6.74
CA GLN A 47 0.25 8.54 6.00
C GLN A 47 -0.65 9.72 6.38
N LYS A 48 -0.80 10.03 7.68
CA LYS A 48 -1.61 11.17 8.16
C LYS A 48 -1.06 12.51 7.68
N LYS A 49 0.26 12.69 7.68
CA LYS A 49 0.90 13.91 7.15
C LYS A 49 0.71 14.01 5.63
N VAL A 50 0.97 12.91 4.92
CA VAL A 50 0.87 12.85 3.46
C VAL A 50 -0.59 12.98 3.00
N SER A 51 -1.57 12.45 3.73
CA SER A 51 -3.01 12.61 3.43
C SER A 51 -3.50 14.05 3.56
N CYS A 52 -2.84 14.88 4.36
CA CYS A 52 -3.15 16.31 4.41
C CYS A 52 -2.62 17.07 3.18
N PHE A 53 -1.56 16.55 2.54
CA PHE A 53 -0.97 17.14 1.33
C PHE A 53 -1.53 16.54 0.02
N LEU A 54 -1.98 15.29 0.05
CA LEU A 54 -2.75 14.66 -1.01
C LEU A 54 -4.19 15.19 -0.90
N LYS A 55 -4.58 16.09 -1.81
CA LYS A 55 -5.97 16.53 -1.95
C LYS A 55 -6.91 15.31 -1.92
N SER A 56 -8.03 15.44 -1.23
CA SER A 56 -9.17 14.51 -1.35
C SER A 56 -9.69 14.57 -2.80
N THR A 57 -9.01 13.87 -3.69
CA THR A 57 -9.58 13.50 -4.98
C THR A 57 -10.60 12.42 -4.66
N ASN A 58 -11.85 12.73 -5.03
CA ASN A 58 -13.03 11.89 -4.94
C ASN A 58 -12.72 10.37 -4.95
N SER A 59 -13.47 9.69 -4.06
CA SER A 59 -13.67 8.27 -3.83
C SER A 59 -13.56 7.27 -5.01
N SER A 60 -12.48 7.29 -5.77
CA SER A 60 -12.19 6.23 -6.74
C SER A 60 -10.68 6.08 -6.88
N TRP A 61 -10.05 5.55 -5.84
CA TRP A 61 -8.82 4.83 -6.04
C TRP A 61 -9.21 3.45 -6.55
N TYR A 62 -9.29 3.28 -7.87
CA TYR A 62 -8.99 1.96 -8.43
C TYR A 62 -7.52 1.74 -8.08
N LEU A 63 -7.28 1.12 -6.92
CA LEU A 63 -6.03 0.43 -6.69
C LEU A 63 -6.01 -0.58 -7.85
N ASP A 64 -5.09 -0.41 -8.80
CA ASP A 64 -4.79 -1.40 -9.83
C ASP A 64 -4.22 -2.64 -9.14
N GLU A 65 -5.05 -3.31 -8.33
CA GLU A 65 -4.98 -4.74 -8.14
C GLU A 65 -5.08 -5.31 -9.54
N THR A 66 -3.95 -5.80 -10.02
CA THR A 66 -3.79 -6.59 -11.22
C THR A 66 -4.74 -7.79 -11.19
N TYR A 67 -6.02 -7.54 -11.45
CA TYR A 67 -6.95 -8.53 -11.99
C TYR A 67 -6.56 -8.71 -13.44
N ILE A 68 -5.55 -9.54 -13.68
CA ILE A 68 -5.35 -10.12 -15.01
C ILE A 68 -6.60 -10.95 -15.26
N LYS A 69 -7.51 -10.38 -16.04
CA LYS A 69 -8.74 -11.03 -16.50
C LYS A 69 -8.30 -12.18 -17.43
N VAL A 70 -8.08 -13.36 -16.85
CA VAL A 70 -7.86 -14.58 -17.63
C VAL A 70 -9.19 -14.93 -18.27
N LYS A 71 -9.31 -14.58 -19.56
CA LYS A 71 -10.32 -14.99 -20.55
C LYS A 71 -11.65 -15.53 -20.02
N GLY A 72 -12.71 -14.77 -20.25
CA GLY A 72 -14.00 -15.34 -20.65
C GLY A 72 -15.23 -14.75 -19.95
N VAL A 73 -15.88 -13.82 -20.64
CA VAL A 73 -17.30 -13.44 -20.49
C VAL A 73 -17.69 -12.60 -19.27
N LEU A 74 -18.13 -11.38 -19.55
CA LEU A 74 -18.81 -10.47 -18.63
C LEU A 74 -20.29 -10.90 -18.53
N PRO A 75 -20.88 -11.18 -17.36
CA PRO A 75 -22.34 -11.26 -17.26
C PRO A 75 -22.93 -9.83 -17.37
N PRO A 76 -24.05 -9.64 -18.08
CA PRO A 76 -24.68 -8.34 -18.18
C PRO A 76 -25.16 -7.87 -16.81
N TYR A 77 -24.93 -6.59 -16.51
CA TYR A 77 -25.43 -5.90 -15.34
C TYR A 77 -26.97 -5.87 -15.38
N ASN A 78 -27.61 -6.79 -14.65
CA ASN A 78 -29.07 -6.90 -14.62
C ASN A 78 -29.66 -5.75 -13.80
N SER A 79 -30.22 -4.75 -14.48
CA SER A 79 -31.03 -3.66 -13.91
C SER A 79 -32.40 -4.13 -13.36
N SER A 80 -32.54 -5.41 -13.04
CA SER A 80 -33.82 -6.07 -12.69
C SER A 80 -34.06 -6.18 -11.17
N MET A 81 -33.14 -5.68 -10.33
CA MET A 81 -33.21 -5.81 -8.87
C MET A 81 -33.79 -4.59 -8.14
N ASN A 82 -34.40 -3.63 -8.84
CA ASN A 82 -35.07 -2.46 -8.24
C ASN A 82 -36.60 -2.59 -8.13
N ARG A 83 -37.18 -3.79 -8.23
CA ARG A 83 -38.64 -3.99 -8.14
C ARG A 83 -39.14 -4.86 -6.96
N LEU A 84 -38.28 -5.25 -6.02
CA LEU A 84 -38.68 -6.04 -4.85
C LEU A 84 -38.32 -5.41 -3.49
N VAL A 85 -38.10 -4.09 -3.44
CA VAL A 85 -37.99 -3.31 -2.18
C VAL A 85 -38.92 -2.08 -2.26
N ASN A 86 -40.08 -2.25 -2.87
CA ASN A 86 -41.20 -1.30 -2.77
C ASN A 86 -42.53 -2.06 -2.82
N ARG A 87 -42.67 -3.01 -1.89
CA ARG A 87 -43.93 -3.46 -1.29
C ARG A 87 -43.69 -3.67 0.19
#